data_AF-A0A455VG47-F1
#
_entry.id   AF-A0A455VG47-F1
#
_cell.length_a   1.000
_cell.length_b   1.000
_cell.length_c   1.000
_cell.angle_alpha   90.00
_cell.angle_beta   90.00
_cell.angle_gamma   90.00
#
_symmetry.space_group_name_H-M   'P 1'
#
loop_
_entity.id
_entity.type
_entity.pdbx_description
1 polymer ?
#
loop_
_entity_poly.entity_id
_entity_poly.type
_entity_poly.pdbx_seq_one_letter_code
_entity_poly.pdbx_strand_id
1 'polypeptide(L)'
;MNCNSCDFDYLNNIVDYRIADLFNGMGSLFYGIDDKVLISNDQDQELADFFEKISEIDLPIGTKAYDFVCCPPDVIAYYLKDSNNTKKLEYNCSEINGTGFGGMRNLPKNQLESILDTYKNAAREITDECKKKSEHPLIIVENSGRESAERINGKYPISVNSKLIWEKLFIVDKFAQQICSSGNPCYIDSFDNIAACYFEDIDLVKSVFYKKKDAYNKEIKNAYTKAIMSMTQHKNKPMVLLGYSRDIMECCKINNGQEYLFGRRINGFVNDRAAFNLSKKENKTLDYKKTHVMNITFEEGANKLSAFLAREEFHSSTDAKSLPDLAKKRGFIYDACGLDKIYHFKKNEGGLSFGSNISYNDLDVADYRMRYFRGVTEDDGINGVMRTLTDFKNLGINPLYKPSGTGQGKGIIGYNPGELEANFKHRFYENLDKIKKEFGKGAGYPFLVMPVLNLAKTDLNEVYDMRFVIYKKINISGRSTIHTIPLIIKKTPKIKKEEYEENNGFFLTNITHSVLKTGRPSTDFTIPLCREDSLKKIGITKDQIKSMCLYFSVFQSWLLKTKYFRV
;
A
#
# COMPACT_ATOMS: atom_id res chain seq x y z
N MET A 1 13.74 29.45 5.37
CA MET A 1 15.16 29.08 5.17
C MET A 1 15.19 27.93 4.18
N ASN A 2 16.00 28.03 3.12
CA ASN A 2 16.02 27.10 1.99
C ASN A 2 16.46 25.69 2.44
N CYS A 3 15.49 24.81 2.68
CA CYS A 3 15.71 23.39 3.01
C CYS A 3 16.45 22.66 1.87
N ASN A 4 16.13 23.01 0.62
CA ASN A 4 16.57 22.26 -0.55
C ASN A 4 18.09 22.28 -0.82
N SER A 5 18.82 23.34 -0.44
CA SER A 5 20.28 23.37 -0.66
C SER A 5 21.02 22.42 0.27
N CYS A 6 20.62 22.34 1.54
CA CYS A 6 21.19 21.39 2.49
C CYS A 6 20.85 19.94 2.14
N ASP A 7 19.63 19.70 1.65
CA ASP A 7 19.21 18.38 1.18
C ASP A 7 19.95 17.94 -0.09
N PHE A 8 20.23 18.87 -1.02
CA PHE A 8 21.03 18.59 -2.21
C PHE A 8 22.47 18.20 -1.86
N ASP A 9 23.13 18.96 -0.98
CA ASP A 9 24.47 18.64 -0.50
C ASP A 9 24.48 17.30 0.25
N TYR A 10 23.44 17.01 1.03
CA TYR A 10 23.26 15.72 1.68
C TYR A 10 23.17 14.55 0.67
N LEU A 11 22.33 14.68 -0.36
CA LEU A 11 22.15 13.64 -1.39
C LEU A 11 23.42 13.40 -2.21
N ASN A 12 24.13 14.47 -2.58
CA ASN A 12 25.41 14.38 -3.29
C ASN A 12 26.45 13.58 -2.51
N ASN A 13 26.47 13.74 -1.18
CA ASN A 13 27.45 13.08 -0.32
C ASN A 13 27.11 11.61 -0.01
N ILE A 14 25.84 11.20 -0.12
CA ILE A 14 25.36 9.93 0.45
C ILE A 14 24.78 8.96 -0.60
N VAL A 15 24.34 9.46 -1.76
CA VAL A 15 23.56 8.65 -2.71
C VAL A 15 24.25 8.51 -4.07
N ASP A 16 24.06 9.48 -4.96
CA ASP A 16 24.58 9.55 -6.33
C ASP A 16 24.28 10.97 -6.85
N TYR A 17 25.22 11.59 -7.55
CA TYR A 17 25.07 12.89 -8.20
C TYR A 17 23.83 12.96 -9.10
N ARG A 18 23.49 11.87 -9.81
CA ARG A 18 22.29 11.82 -10.67
C ARG A 18 20.98 11.95 -9.89
N ILE A 19 20.90 11.34 -8.71
CA ILE A 19 19.70 11.46 -7.86
C ILE A 19 19.57 12.88 -7.32
N ALA A 20 20.69 13.51 -6.98
CA ALA A 20 20.72 14.91 -6.54
C ALA A 20 20.28 15.87 -7.65
N ASP A 21 20.74 15.66 -8.90
CA ASP A 21 20.29 16.43 -10.07
C ASP A 21 18.78 16.31 -10.31
N LEU A 22 18.25 15.09 -10.24
CA LEU A 22 16.80 14.84 -10.36
C LEU A 22 16.02 15.54 -9.24
N PHE A 23 16.54 15.50 -8.01
CA PHE A 23 15.93 16.17 -6.86
C PHE A 23 15.84 17.69 -7.09
N ASN A 24 16.92 18.30 -7.57
CA ASN A 24 16.94 19.73 -7.89
C ASN A 24 15.97 20.08 -9.04
N GLY A 25 15.97 19.29 -10.11
CA GLY A 25 15.10 19.51 -11.27
C GLY A 25 13.61 19.42 -10.94
N MET A 26 13.24 18.64 -9.92
CA MET A 26 11.86 18.44 -9.45
C MET A 26 11.58 19.06 -8.07
N GLY A 27 12.33 20.10 -7.70
CA GLY A 27 12.35 20.69 -6.35
C GLY A 27 10.98 21.04 -5.73
N SER A 28 9.96 21.33 -6.55
CA SER A 28 8.59 21.64 -6.11
C SER A 28 7.87 20.45 -5.43
N LEU A 29 8.32 19.22 -5.67
CA LEU A 29 7.74 18.01 -5.09
C LEU A 29 8.26 17.68 -3.69
N PHE A 30 9.37 18.29 -3.26
CA PHE A 30 10.10 17.87 -2.06
C PHE A 30 9.91 18.85 -0.91
N TYR A 31 9.76 18.29 0.30
CA TYR A 31 9.67 19.03 1.55
C TYR A 31 10.67 18.46 2.56
N GLY A 32 11.95 18.58 2.21
CA GLY A 32 13.00 17.89 2.93
C GLY A 32 13.01 16.38 2.70
N ILE A 33 14.00 15.76 3.32
CA ILE A 33 14.28 14.33 3.19
C ILE A 33 14.06 13.65 4.54
N ASP A 34 13.26 12.60 4.54
CA ASP A 34 13.22 11.62 5.63
C ASP A 34 14.03 10.38 5.19
N ASP A 35 15.34 10.38 5.47
CA ASP A 35 16.20 9.26 5.11
C ASP A 35 16.08 8.12 6.13
N LYS A 36 16.06 6.90 5.62
CA LYS A 36 16.00 5.66 6.38
C LYS A 36 17.27 4.83 6.24
N VAL A 37 18.32 5.35 5.59
CA VAL A 37 19.57 4.62 5.32
C VAL A 37 20.20 3.97 6.55
N LEU A 38 20.08 4.59 7.74
CA LEU A 38 20.54 3.98 8.99
C LEU A 38 19.80 2.67 9.30
N ILE A 39 18.48 2.62 9.07
CA ILE A 39 17.70 1.39 9.21
C ILE A 39 18.18 0.33 8.22
N SER A 40 18.44 0.69 6.95
CA SER A 40 19.01 -0.24 5.95
C SER A 40 20.38 -0.77 6.38
N ASN A 41 21.27 0.11 6.84
CA ASN A 41 22.61 -0.27 7.29
C ASN A 41 22.59 -1.14 8.55
N ASP A 42 21.55 -1.00 9.39
CA ASP A 42 21.40 -1.80 10.61
C ASP A 42 20.70 -3.15 10.37
N GLN A 43 20.17 -3.42 9.16
CA GLN A 43 19.72 -4.75 8.78
C GLN A 43 20.92 -5.70 8.68
N ASP A 44 20.77 -6.91 9.22
CA ASP A 44 21.70 -8.01 8.96
C ASP A 44 21.43 -8.56 7.54
N GLN A 45 22.37 -8.32 6.63
CA GLN A 45 22.28 -8.73 5.24
C GLN A 45 22.29 -10.25 5.08
N GLU A 46 23.06 -10.98 5.89
CA GLU A 46 23.11 -12.46 5.82
C GLU A 46 21.78 -13.06 6.26
N LEU A 47 21.20 -12.51 7.32
CA LEU A 47 19.88 -12.93 7.80
C LEU A 47 18.76 -12.58 6.80
N ALA A 48 18.84 -11.42 6.14
CA ALA A 48 17.93 -11.06 5.07
C ALA A 48 18.01 -12.03 3.87
N ASP A 49 19.23 -12.32 3.41
CA ASP A 49 19.49 -13.27 2.32
C ASP A 49 19.02 -14.69 2.67
N PHE A 50 19.14 -15.07 3.95
CA PHE A 50 18.59 -16.32 4.46
C PHE A 50 17.06 -16.40 4.36
N PHE A 51 16.34 -15.35 4.81
CA PHE A 51 14.88 -15.32 4.68
C PHE A 51 14.41 -15.24 3.22
N GLU A 52 15.14 -14.51 2.37
CA GLU A 52 14.91 -14.45 0.93
C GLU A 52 14.96 -15.85 0.31
N LYS A 53 16.01 -16.62 0.61
CA LYS A 53 16.20 -17.96 0.07
C LYS A 53 15.15 -18.94 0.57
N ILE A 54 14.81 -18.89 1.86
CA ILE A 54 13.80 -19.79 2.45
C ILE A 54 12.39 -19.51 1.94
N SER A 55 12.11 -18.31 1.42
CA SER A 55 10.80 -17.92 0.91
C SER A 55 10.66 -18.02 -0.60
N GLU A 56 11.73 -18.37 -1.33
CA GLU A 56 11.74 -18.45 -2.80
C GLU A 56 10.60 -19.29 -3.37
N ILE A 57 9.83 -18.74 -4.29
CA ILE A 57 8.79 -19.42 -5.07
C ILE A 57 8.94 -19.03 -6.54
N ASP A 58 8.70 -19.97 -7.45
CA ASP A 58 8.69 -19.65 -8.87
C ASP A 58 7.61 -18.64 -9.23
N LEU A 59 7.98 -17.68 -10.09
CA LEU A 59 6.98 -16.82 -10.71
C LEU A 59 6.09 -17.69 -11.63
N PRO A 60 4.76 -17.57 -11.58
CA PRO A 60 3.88 -18.34 -12.45
C PRO A 60 4.20 -18.15 -13.94
N ILE A 61 3.98 -19.21 -14.72
CA ILE A 61 4.14 -19.18 -16.18
C ILE A 61 3.17 -18.14 -16.76
N GLY A 62 3.66 -17.33 -17.71
CA GLY A 62 2.87 -16.29 -18.39
C GLY A 62 2.90 -14.92 -17.71
N THR A 63 3.42 -14.83 -16.48
CA THR A 63 3.58 -13.53 -15.78
C THR A 63 4.61 -12.65 -16.49
N LYS A 64 4.24 -11.39 -16.76
CA LYS A 64 5.08 -10.37 -17.41
C LYS A 64 6.04 -9.70 -16.43
N ALA A 65 7.00 -8.91 -16.93
CA ALA A 65 7.97 -8.23 -16.08
C ALA A 65 7.32 -7.24 -15.12
N TYR A 66 6.30 -6.52 -15.59
CA TYR A 66 5.55 -5.52 -14.84
C TYR A 66 4.40 -6.08 -13.99
N ASP A 67 3.94 -7.31 -14.21
CA ASP A 67 2.79 -7.85 -13.48
C ASP A 67 3.03 -7.94 -11.96
N PHE A 68 4.29 -8.06 -11.54
CA PHE A 68 4.68 -8.00 -10.14
C PHE A 68 6.10 -7.47 -9.97
N VAL A 69 6.25 -6.46 -9.13
CA VAL A 69 7.55 -5.89 -8.74
C VAL A 69 7.77 -6.09 -7.25
N CYS A 70 6.96 -5.44 -6.41
CA CYS A 70 7.02 -5.59 -4.96
C CYS A 70 5.75 -5.09 -4.27
N CYS A 71 5.38 -5.68 -3.13
CA CYS A 71 4.28 -5.23 -2.29
C CYS A 71 4.63 -5.48 -0.79
N PRO A 72 4.45 -4.50 0.12
CA PRO A 72 4.70 -4.69 1.55
C PRO A 72 3.44 -5.04 2.36
N PRO A 73 3.35 -6.25 2.93
CA PRO A 73 2.32 -6.61 3.91
C PRO A 73 2.60 -5.96 5.27
N ASP A 74 1.55 -5.46 5.91
CA ASP A 74 1.56 -5.00 7.31
C ASP A 74 0.87 -6.01 8.21
N VAL A 75 1.65 -6.54 9.15
CA VAL A 75 1.28 -7.62 10.05
C VAL A 75 1.12 -7.07 11.47
N ILE A 76 -0.11 -7.11 11.96
CA ILE A 76 -0.46 -6.70 13.32
C ILE A 76 -0.20 -7.86 14.26
N ALA A 77 0.52 -7.60 15.35
CA ALA A 77 0.74 -8.54 16.44
C ALA A 77 -0.32 -8.35 17.52
N TYR A 78 -0.92 -9.43 18.03
CA TYR A 78 -1.93 -9.37 19.08
C TYR A 78 -1.87 -10.57 20.02
N TYR A 79 -2.35 -10.38 21.25
CA TYR A 79 -2.45 -11.44 22.24
C TYR A 79 -3.87 -12.00 22.30
N LEU A 80 -3.99 -13.31 22.12
CA LEU A 80 -5.12 -14.07 22.61
C LEU A 80 -4.94 -14.38 24.09
N LYS A 81 -6.05 -14.37 24.82
CA LYS A 81 -6.11 -14.79 26.21
C LYS A 81 -7.08 -15.96 26.32
N ASP A 82 -6.65 -17.02 27.00
CA ASP A 82 -7.55 -18.09 27.41
C ASP A 82 -8.34 -17.71 28.67
N SER A 83 -9.23 -18.61 29.09
CA SER A 83 -9.97 -18.51 30.36
C SER A 83 -9.08 -18.55 31.60
N ASN A 84 -7.84 -19.04 31.48
CA ASN A 84 -6.80 -19.04 32.51
C ASN A 84 -5.86 -17.82 32.41
N ASN A 85 -6.15 -16.86 31.54
CA ASN A 85 -5.36 -15.64 31.27
C ASN A 85 -3.93 -15.91 30.69
N THR A 86 -3.67 -17.09 30.14
CA THR A 86 -2.47 -17.40 29.37
C THR A 86 -2.48 -16.60 28.07
N LYS A 87 -1.36 -15.91 27.78
CA LYS A 87 -1.23 -15.11 26.57
C LYS A 87 -0.59 -15.93 25.46
N LYS A 88 -1.26 -16.02 24.31
CA LYS A 88 -0.70 -16.54 23.06
C LYS A 88 -0.54 -15.41 22.06
N LEU A 89 0.66 -15.28 21.47
CA LEU A 89 0.94 -14.28 20.44
C LEU A 89 0.50 -14.80 19.08
N GLU A 90 -0.32 -14.02 18.40
CA GLU A 90 -0.87 -14.31 17.08
C GLU A 90 -0.74 -13.08 16.19
N TYR A 91 -0.91 -13.29 14.87
CA TYR A 91 -0.68 -12.26 13.89
C TYR A 91 -1.78 -12.21 12.83
N ASN A 92 -2.07 -11.00 12.35
CA ASN A 92 -3.02 -10.80 11.24
C ASN A 92 -2.45 -9.80 10.23
N CYS A 93 -2.50 -10.15 8.94
CA CYS A 93 -2.14 -9.23 7.87
C CYS A 93 -3.29 -8.23 7.65
N SER A 94 -3.12 -7.01 8.13
CA SER A 94 -4.17 -6.00 8.12
C SER A 94 -4.31 -5.28 6.78
N GLU A 95 -3.23 -5.24 6.00
CA GLU A 95 -3.19 -4.69 4.65
C GLU A 95 -1.99 -5.27 3.89
N ILE A 96 -2.16 -5.46 2.59
CA ILE A 96 -1.06 -5.68 1.65
C ILE A 96 -0.99 -4.37 0.89
N ASN A 97 0.04 -3.57 1.12
CA ASN A 97 0.19 -2.33 0.38
C ASN A 97 0.66 -2.68 -1.04
N GLY A 98 0.31 -1.86 -2.02
CA GLY A 98 0.86 -1.99 -3.38
C GLY A 98 2.35 -1.64 -3.49
N THR A 99 2.81 -1.17 -4.65
CA THR A 99 4.19 -0.64 -4.84
C THR A 99 4.52 0.63 -4.02
N GLY A 100 3.54 1.17 -3.29
CA GLY A 100 3.70 2.25 -2.32
C GLY A 100 4.46 1.79 -1.08
N PHE A 101 5.74 1.48 -1.21
CA PHE A 101 6.62 1.39 -0.06
C PHE A 101 6.82 2.83 0.47
N GLY A 102 6.58 3.04 1.77
CA GLY A 102 7.13 4.21 2.46
C GLY A 102 8.40 3.76 3.18
N GLY A 103 9.55 4.33 2.84
CA GLY A 103 10.85 3.93 3.38
C GLY A 103 11.51 2.78 2.61
N MET A 104 11.84 2.95 1.33
CA MET A 104 12.60 1.95 0.52
C MET A 104 13.93 1.72 1.18
N ARG A 105 14.46 2.80 1.72
CA ARG A 105 15.74 2.87 2.39
C ARG A 105 15.70 2.18 3.75
N ASN A 106 14.62 1.47 4.11
CA ASN A 106 14.62 0.45 5.17
C ASN A 106 15.14 -0.91 4.68
N LEU A 107 15.11 -1.17 3.36
CA LEU A 107 15.49 -2.45 2.77
C LEU A 107 16.99 -2.71 2.96
N PRO A 108 17.39 -3.97 3.21
CA PRO A 108 18.78 -4.35 3.04
C PRO A 108 19.23 -4.15 1.58
N LYS A 109 20.52 -3.92 1.38
CA LYS A 109 21.09 -3.39 0.12
C LYS A 109 20.82 -4.30 -1.06
N ASN A 110 21.04 -5.62 -0.91
CA ASN A 110 20.88 -6.59 -1.99
C ASN A 110 19.42 -6.67 -2.48
N GLN A 111 18.46 -6.56 -1.55
CA GLN A 111 17.04 -6.61 -1.87
C GLN A 111 16.54 -5.32 -2.51
N LEU A 112 17.03 -4.17 -2.06
CA LEU A 112 16.76 -2.90 -2.73
C LEU A 112 17.23 -2.94 -4.20
N GLU A 113 18.46 -3.41 -4.45
CA GLU A 113 18.99 -3.55 -5.80
C GLU A 113 18.15 -4.51 -6.65
N SER A 114 17.78 -5.67 -6.11
CA SER A 114 16.93 -6.65 -6.80
C SER A 114 15.56 -6.08 -7.20
N ILE A 115 14.95 -5.25 -6.34
CA ILE A 115 13.67 -4.57 -6.64
C ILE A 115 13.87 -3.51 -7.73
N LEU A 116 14.93 -2.71 -7.66
CA LEU A 116 15.24 -1.70 -8.67
C LEU A 116 15.56 -2.31 -10.04
N ASP A 117 16.22 -3.46 -10.08
CA ASP A 117 16.46 -4.22 -11.31
C ASP A 117 15.17 -4.79 -11.91
N THR A 118 14.19 -5.14 -11.07
CA THR A 118 12.87 -5.54 -11.55
C THR A 118 12.13 -4.36 -12.19
N TYR A 119 12.19 -3.16 -11.60
CA TYR A 119 11.68 -1.94 -12.25
C TYR A 119 12.37 -1.67 -13.59
N LYS A 120 13.69 -1.79 -13.64
CA LYS A 120 14.45 -1.66 -14.90
C LYS A 120 13.96 -2.67 -15.94
N ASN A 121 13.75 -3.93 -15.56
CA ASN A 121 13.24 -4.94 -16.49
C ASN A 121 11.82 -4.64 -16.98
N ALA A 122 10.94 -4.14 -16.11
CA ALA A 122 9.59 -3.71 -16.49
C ALA A 122 9.64 -2.57 -17.52
N ALA A 123 10.49 -1.55 -17.32
CA ALA A 123 10.66 -0.47 -18.28
C ALA A 123 11.21 -0.93 -19.63
N ARG A 124 12.08 -1.95 -19.65
CA ARG A 124 12.59 -2.57 -20.89
C ARG A 124 11.45 -3.20 -21.68
N GLU A 125 10.62 -4.03 -21.05
CA GLU A 125 9.49 -4.68 -21.72
C GLU A 125 8.48 -3.67 -22.26
N ILE A 126 8.15 -2.63 -21.47
CA ILE A 126 7.29 -1.51 -21.92
C ILE A 126 7.88 -0.83 -23.15
N THR A 127 9.19 -0.57 -23.14
CA THR A 127 9.88 0.08 -24.26
C THR A 127 9.82 -0.77 -25.53
N ASP A 128 10.04 -2.08 -25.41
CA ASP A 128 9.99 -3.00 -26.55
C ASP A 128 8.56 -3.12 -27.12
N GLU A 129 7.54 -3.05 -26.27
CA GLU A 129 6.16 -2.97 -26.72
C GLU A 129 5.82 -1.65 -27.43
N CYS A 130 6.27 -0.51 -26.89
CA CYS A 130 6.09 0.79 -27.52
C CYS A 130 6.74 0.85 -28.90
N LYS A 131 7.96 0.30 -29.05
CA LYS A 131 8.66 0.21 -30.35
C LYS A 131 7.83 -0.55 -31.38
N LYS A 132 7.23 -1.70 -31.01
CA LYS A 132 6.35 -2.48 -31.90
C LYS A 132 5.12 -1.69 -32.37
N LYS A 133 4.66 -0.74 -31.56
CA LYS A 133 3.50 0.12 -31.83
C LYS A 133 3.89 1.47 -32.45
N SER A 134 5.17 1.72 -32.72
CA SER A 134 5.70 3.03 -33.13
C SER A 134 5.32 4.17 -32.17
N GLU A 135 5.32 3.88 -30.86
CA GLU A 135 5.01 4.81 -29.78
C GLU A 135 6.28 5.14 -28.95
N HIS A 136 6.23 6.26 -28.23
CA HIS A 136 7.24 6.60 -27.22
C HIS A 136 6.70 6.42 -25.81
N PRO A 137 7.40 5.68 -24.92
CA PRO A 137 6.88 5.33 -23.61
C PRO A 137 6.63 6.57 -22.75
N LEU A 138 5.46 6.64 -22.12
CA LEU A 138 5.17 7.48 -20.96
C LEU A 138 5.00 6.58 -19.73
N ILE A 139 5.92 6.69 -18.77
CA ILE A 139 5.83 6.00 -17.49
C ILE A 139 5.59 7.03 -16.39
N ILE A 140 4.61 6.76 -15.53
CA ILE A 140 4.28 7.62 -14.41
C ILE A 140 4.64 6.91 -13.10
N VAL A 141 5.43 7.58 -12.28
CA VAL A 141 5.82 7.16 -10.93
C VAL A 141 5.04 7.99 -9.93
N GLU A 142 4.22 7.34 -9.12
CA GLU A 142 3.34 8.07 -8.23
C GLU A 142 3.64 7.86 -6.76
N ASN A 143 3.30 8.89 -6.00
CA ASN A 143 3.43 8.91 -4.56
C ASN A 143 2.11 9.32 -3.89
N SER A 144 1.79 8.68 -2.77
CA SER A 144 0.67 9.10 -1.91
C SER A 144 1.13 10.18 -0.92
N GLY A 145 0.20 11.00 -0.41
CA GLY A 145 0.49 11.94 0.69
C GLY A 145 -0.17 13.32 0.56
N ARG A 146 -0.73 13.66 -0.61
CA ARG A 146 -1.46 14.93 -0.83
C ARG A 146 -2.97 14.78 -0.79
N GLU A 147 -3.48 13.63 -0.38
CA GLU A 147 -4.91 13.30 -0.49
C GLU A 147 -5.77 14.35 0.22
N SER A 148 -5.38 14.81 1.42
CA SER A 148 -6.11 15.83 2.19
C SER A 148 -5.62 17.27 2.00
N ALA A 149 -4.71 17.54 1.06
CA ALA A 149 -4.14 18.88 0.86
C ALA A 149 -5.02 19.73 -0.07
N GLU A 150 -5.15 21.02 0.19
CA GLU A 150 -5.80 21.94 -0.75
C GLU A 150 -4.74 22.67 -1.59
N ARG A 151 -5.10 22.87 -2.86
CA ARG A 151 -4.31 23.63 -3.83
C ARG A 151 -4.80 25.08 -3.81
N ILE A 152 -3.88 26.02 -3.96
CA ILE A 152 -4.19 27.44 -4.10
C ILE A 152 -3.42 27.96 -5.32
N ASN A 153 -4.14 28.52 -6.29
CA ASN A 153 -3.58 29.08 -7.52
C ASN A 153 -2.61 28.11 -8.22
N GLY A 154 -3.07 26.87 -8.44
CA GLY A 154 -2.29 25.86 -9.14
C GLY A 154 -1.18 25.20 -8.33
N LYS A 155 -0.92 25.65 -7.09
CA LYS A 155 0.21 25.18 -6.28
C LYS A 155 -0.21 24.63 -4.93
N TYR A 156 0.56 23.68 -4.43
CA TYR A 156 0.45 23.19 -3.06
C TYR A 156 1.45 23.93 -2.15
N PRO A 157 1.10 24.18 -0.88
CA PRO A 157 2.09 24.54 0.11
C PRO A 157 3.12 23.41 0.22
N ILE A 158 4.42 23.72 0.10
CA ILE A 158 5.47 22.70 0.10
C ILE A 158 5.36 21.77 1.32
N SER A 159 4.95 22.28 2.48
CA SER A 159 4.78 21.53 3.72
C SER A 159 3.82 20.33 3.65
N VAL A 160 2.97 20.25 2.62
CA VAL A 160 2.05 19.11 2.43
C VAL A 160 2.69 17.96 1.66
N ASN A 161 3.89 18.16 1.11
CA ASN A 161 4.62 17.13 0.37
C ASN A 161 5.17 16.07 1.33
N SER A 162 5.14 14.82 0.87
CA SER A 162 5.74 13.69 1.59
C SER A 162 7.25 13.84 1.63
N LYS A 163 7.84 13.75 2.82
CA LYS A 163 9.30 13.68 3.00
C LYS A 163 9.93 12.38 2.49
N LEU A 164 9.11 11.42 2.05
CA LEU A 164 9.56 10.13 1.50
C LEU A 164 9.48 10.07 -0.04
N ILE A 165 8.90 11.07 -0.71
CA ILE A 165 8.74 11.04 -2.18
C ILE A 165 10.09 10.98 -2.91
N TRP A 166 11.16 11.50 -2.32
CA TRP A 166 12.51 11.45 -2.88
C TRP A 166 12.98 10.01 -3.14
N GLU A 167 12.51 9.02 -2.38
CA GLU A 167 12.88 7.61 -2.59
C GLU A 167 12.35 7.07 -3.94
N LYS A 168 11.34 7.73 -4.54
CA LYS A 168 10.87 7.38 -5.88
C LYS A 168 11.84 7.83 -6.98
N LEU A 169 12.80 8.70 -6.69
CA LEU A 169 13.84 9.11 -7.65
C LEU A 169 14.69 7.94 -8.11
N PHE A 170 14.93 6.93 -7.26
CA PHE A 170 15.64 5.71 -7.66
C PHE A 170 14.87 4.94 -8.75
N ILE A 171 13.54 4.88 -8.65
CA ILE A 171 12.69 4.24 -9.67
C ILE A 171 12.69 5.08 -10.95
N VAL A 172 12.54 6.40 -10.83
CA VAL A 172 12.58 7.35 -11.96
C VAL A 172 13.89 7.20 -12.73
N ASP A 173 15.02 7.14 -12.02
CA ASP A 173 16.34 6.97 -12.62
C ASP A 173 16.45 5.63 -13.38
N LYS A 174 16.01 4.51 -12.78
CA LYS A 174 16.03 3.21 -13.47
C LYS A 174 15.17 3.20 -14.74
N PHE A 175 14.00 3.85 -14.71
CA PHE A 175 13.17 3.99 -15.90
C PHE A 175 13.82 4.87 -16.95
N ALA A 176 14.30 6.05 -16.57
CA ALA A 176 14.91 7.00 -17.48
C ALA A 176 16.13 6.39 -18.19
N GLN A 177 17.01 5.70 -17.46
CA GLN A 177 18.16 4.99 -18.02
C GLN A 177 17.74 3.90 -19.01
N GLN A 178 16.62 3.24 -18.77
CA GLN A 178 16.18 2.12 -19.60
C GLN A 178 15.43 2.55 -20.86
N ILE A 179 14.71 3.67 -20.81
CA ILE A 179 13.88 4.15 -21.92
C ILE A 179 14.57 5.23 -22.77
N CYS A 180 15.68 5.82 -22.29
CA CYS A 180 16.45 6.78 -23.06
C CYS A 180 17.24 6.11 -24.20
N SER A 181 17.55 6.90 -25.23
CA SER A 181 18.44 6.50 -26.32
C SER A 181 19.27 7.69 -26.78
N SER A 182 20.43 7.45 -27.40
CA SER A 182 21.36 8.52 -27.82
C SER A 182 20.72 9.54 -28.79
N GLY A 183 19.75 9.11 -29.60
CA GLY A 183 19.03 9.99 -30.54
C GLY A 183 17.70 10.54 -30.00
N ASN A 184 17.23 10.06 -28.84
CA ASN A 184 15.98 10.50 -28.24
C ASN A 184 16.07 10.39 -26.71
N PRO A 185 16.56 11.45 -26.04
CA PRO A 185 16.73 11.43 -24.59
C PRO A 185 15.38 11.38 -23.87
N CYS A 186 15.35 10.74 -22.70
CA CYS A 186 14.17 10.72 -21.86
C CYS A 186 13.88 12.10 -21.27
N TYR A 187 12.64 12.56 -21.41
CA TYR A 187 12.14 13.71 -20.67
C TYR A 187 11.77 13.27 -19.25
N ILE A 188 12.40 13.86 -18.23
CA ILE A 188 12.15 13.54 -16.82
C ILE A 188 11.68 14.82 -16.14
N ASP A 189 10.52 14.78 -15.49
CA ASP A 189 9.97 15.96 -14.83
C ASP A 189 8.96 15.59 -13.73
N SER A 190 8.58 16.60 -12.95
CA SER A 190 7.46 16.50 -12.04
C SER A 190 6.14 16.61 -12.78
N PHE A 191 5.12 15.91 -12.28
CA PHE A 191 3.75 16.07 -12.73
C PHE A 191 3.23 17.49 -12.49
N ASP A 192 3.62 18.11 -11.38
CA ASP A 192 3.22 19.47 -11.02
C ASP A 192 3.61 20.47 -12.12
N ASN A 193 4.81 20.33 -12.70
CA ASN A 193 5.26 21.19 -13.81
C ASN A 193 4.42 20.96 -15.08
N ILE A 194 4.09 19.71 -15.40
CA ILE A 194 3.24 19.37 -16.55
C ILE A 194 1.81 19.89 -16.40
N ALA A 195 1.27 19.85 -15.18
CA ALA A 195 -0.12 20.19 -14.89
C ALA A 195 -0.33 21.64 -14.40
N ALA A 196 0.74 22.43 -14.20
CA ALA A 196 0.68 23.75 -13.59
C ALA A 196 -0.38 24.67 -14.22
N CYS A 197 -0.33 24.88 -15.54
CA CYS A 197 -1.30 25.75 -16.22
C CYS A 197 -2.73 25.20 -16.17
N TYR A 198 -2.89 23.87 -16.19
CA TYR A 198 -4.21 23.26 -16.02
C TYR A 198 -4.76 23.56 -14.63
N PHE A 199 -3.92 23.40 -13.60
CA PHE A 199 -4.34 23.61 -12.23
C PHE A 199 -4.62 25.08 -11.90
N GLU A 200 -3.84 26.02 -12.45
CA GLU A 200 -4.12 27.45 -12.36
C GLU A 200 -5.47 27.80 -12.99
N ASP A 201 -5.75 27.28 -14.20
CA ASP A 201 -7.02 27.50 -14.90
C ASP A 201 -8.20 26.94 -14.09
N ILE A 202 -8.13 25.70 -13.56
CA ILE A 202 -9.27 25.13 -12.83
C ILE A 202 -9.51 25.81 -11.47
N ASP A 203 -8.47 26.29 -10.79
CA ASP A 203 -8.62 27.00 -9.51
C ASP A 203 -9.28 28.37 -9.74
N LEU A 204 -8.90 29.07 -10.81
CA LEU A 204 -9.57 30.29 -11.25
C LEU A 204 -11.04 30.02 -11.59
N VAL A 205 -11.31 28.98 -12.39
CA VAL A 205 -12.69 28.60 -12.79
C VAL A 205 -13.54 28.25 -11.57
N LYS A 206 -12.99 27.53 -10.58
CA LYS A 206 -13.67 27.28 -9.30
C LYS A 206 -14.04 28.59 -8.62
N SER A 207 -13.10 29.53 -8.46
CA SER A 207 -13.39 30.81 -7.79
C SER A 207 -14.48 31.65 -8.49
N VAL A 208 -14.52 31.65 -9.83
CA VAL A 208 -15.41 32.51 -10.62
C VAL A 208 -16.78 31.87 -10.89
N PHE A 209 -16.81 30.56 -11.14
CA PHE A 209 -17.99 29.86 -11.66
C PHE A 209 -18.61 28.82 -10.70
N TYR A 210 -18.20 28.71 -9.43
CA TYR A 210 -18.70 27.66 -8.52
C TYR A 210 -20.24 27.57 -8.40
N LYS A 211 -20.96 28.68 -8.61
CA LYS A 211 -22.44 28.72 -8.59
C LYS A 211 -23.09 28.45 -9.96
N LYS A 212 -22.33 28.39 -11.05
CA LYS A 212 -22.82 28.28 -12.43
C LYS A 212 -22.30 26.99 -13.08
N LYS A 213 -22.97 25.87 -12.80
CA LYS A 213 -22.53 24.51 -13.17
C LYS A 213 -22.16 24.35 -14.66
N ASP A 214 -22.95 24.88 -15.58
CA ASP A 214 -22.69 24.71 -17.01
C ASP A 214 -21.48 25.52 -17.49
N ALA A 215 -21.36 26.77 -17.04
CA ALA A 215 -20.20 27.61 -17.31
C ALA A 215 -18.92 27.01 -16.71
N TYR A 216 -19.00 26.51 -15.47
CA TYR A 216 -17.93 25.78 -14.81
C TYR A 216 -17.47 24.58 -15.66
N ASN A 217 -18.39 23.71 -16.06
CA ASN A 217 -18.06 22.52 -16.85
C ASN A 217 -17.44 22.86 -18.21
N LYS A 218 -17.91 23.93 -18.86
CA LYS A 218 -17.35 24.42 -20.13
C LYS A 218 -15.90 24.86 -19.95
N GLU A 219 -15.61 25.68 -18.94
CA GLU A 219 -14.26 26.19 -18.75
C GLU A 219 -13.26 25.11 -18.26
N ILE A 220 -13.70 24.14 -17.45
CA ILE A 220 -12.88 22.95 -17.13
C ILE A 220 -12.49 22.19 -18.40
N LYS A 221 -13.42 22.06 -19.37
CA LYS A 221 -13.13 21.41 -20.66
C LYS A 221 -12.15 22.23 -21.50
N ASN A 222 -12.25 23.55 -21.48
CA ASN A 222 -11.28 24.45 -22.15
C ASN A 222 -9.88 24.29 -21.55
N ALA A 223 -9.76 24.34 -20.21
CA ALA A 223 -8.51 24.12 -19.50
C ALA A 223 -7.87 22.77 -19.86
N TYR A 224 -8.67 21.70 -19.89
CA TYR A 224 -8.19 20.38 -20.30
C TYR A 224 -7.69 20.35 -21.75
N THR A 225 -8.36 21.08 -22.65
CA THR A 225 -7.96 21.18 -24.07
C THR A 225 -6.63 21.91 -24.22
N LYS A 226 -6.40 22.99 -23.48
CA LYS A 226 -5.09 23.67 -23.43
C LYS A 226 -4.00 22.74 -22.92
N ALA A 227 -4.30 21.93 -21.90
CA ALA A 227 -3.35 20.96 -21.34
C ALA A 227 -2.98 19.87 -22.38
N ILE A 228 -3.92 19.42 -23.21
CA ILE A 228 -3.63 18.52 -24.35
C ILE A 228 -2.65 19.17 -25.33
N MET A 229 -2.86 20.44 -25.67
CA MET A 229 -1.96 21.17 -26.57
C MET A 229 -0.54 21.27 -25.99
N SER A 230 -0.41 21.56 -24.69
CA SER A 230 0.87 21.56 -23.99
C SER A 230 1.55 20.19 -24.05
N MET A 231 0.83 19.11 -23.68
CA MET A 231 1.37 17.75 -23.69
C MET A 231 1.87 17.29 -25.08
N THR A 232 1.30 17.85 -26.16
CA THR A 232 1.68 17.53 -27.55
C THR A 232 3.15 17.86 -27.84
N GLN A 233 3.77 18.81 -27.14
CA GLN A 233 5.20 19.13 -27.31
C GLN A 233 6.13 17.96 -26.90
N HIS A 234 5.62 17.01 -26.11
CA HIS A 234 6.36 15.83 -25.65
C HIS A 234 5.99 14.55 -26.42
N LYS A 235 5.12 14.61 -27.43
CA LYS A 235 4.55 13.42 -28.10
C LYS A 235 5.59 12.44 -28.66
N ASN A 236 6.75 12.96 -29.10
CA ASN A 236 7.81 12.18 -29.73
C ASN A 236 8.98 11.85 -28.78
N LYS A 237 8.83 12.07 -27.48
CA LYS A 237 9.90 11.88 -26.49
C LYS A 237 9.51 10.78 -25.49
N PRO A 238 10.38 9.81 -25.19
CA PRO A 238 10.16 8.96 -24.02
C PRO A 238 10.11 9.84 -22.77
N MET A 239 9.24 9.50 -21.82
CA MET A 239 8.93 10.37 -20.69
C MET A 239 8.73 9.59 -19.40
N VAL A 240 9.33 10.08 -18.31
CA VAL A 240 9.07 9.62 -16.95
C VAL A 240 8.58 10.81 -16.12
N LEU A 241 7.41 10.70 -15.51
CA LEU A 241 6.88 11.73 -14.62
C LEU A 241 6.81 11.22 -13.18
N LEU A 242 7.29 12.02 -12.24
CA LEU A 242 7.07 11.80 -10.80
C LEU A 242 5.97 12.72 -10.30
N GLY A 243 5.00 12.22 -9.54
CA GLY A 243 3.96 13.08 -8.98
C GLY A 243 3.13 12.42 -7.91
N TYR A 244 2.10 13.13 -7.44
CA TYR A 244 1.18 12.60 -6.44
C TYR A 244 -0.04 11.97 -7.08
N SER A 245 -0.45 10.80 -6.58
CA SER A 245 -1.56 10.03 -7.13
C SER A 245 -2.83 10.87 -7.28
N ARG A 246 -3.19 11.68 -6.26
CA ARG A 246 -4.40 12.55 -6.33
C ARG A 246 -4.42 13.46 -7.57
N ASP A 247 -3.31 14.13 -7.84
CA ASP A 247 -3.19 15.11 -8.92
C ASP A 247 -3.24 14.45 -10.30
N ILE A 248 -2.53 13.33 -10.42
CA ILE A 248 -2.48 12.53 -11.65
C ILE A 248 -3.88 11.97 -11.94
N MET A 249 -4.58 11.47 -10.91
CA MET A 249 -5.96 11.00 -11.04
C MET A 249 -6.94 12.08 -11.43
N GLU A 250 -6.75 13.33 -10.99
CA GLU A 250 -7.61 14.45 -11.41
C GLU A 250 -7.54 14.69 -12.93
N CYS A 251 -6.38 14.42 -13.54
CA CYS A 251 -6.05 14.76 -14.94
C CYS A 251 -6.13 13.57 -15.92
N CYS A 252 -6.03 12.34 -15.43
CA CYS A 252 -6.10 11.14 -16.26
C CYS A 252 -7.55 10.79 -16.65
N LYS A 253 -7.69 10.17 -17.84
CA LYS A 253 -8.96 9.64 -18.36
C LYS A 253 -8.76 8.22 -18.86
N ILE A 254 -9.78 7.38 -18.73
CA ILE A 254 -9.80 6.03 -19.30
C ILE A 254 -10.63 6.03 -20.59
N ASN A 255 -10.03 5.60 -21.70
CA ASN A 255 -10.70 5.38 -22.98
C ASN A 255 -10.46 3.93 -23.43
N ASN A 256 -11.54 3.13 -23.59
CA ASN A 256 -11.48 1.72 -24.01
C ASN A 256 -10.49 0.87 -23.18
N GLY A 257 -10.46 1.11 -21.87
CA GLY A 257 -9.58 0.42 -20.92
C GLY A 257 -8.13 0.93 -20.87
N GLN A 258 -7.79 1.97 -21.63
CA GLN A 258 -6.45 2.57 -21.68
C GLN A 258 -6.46 3.97 -21.04
N GLU A 259 -5.48 4.27 -20.21
CA GLU A 259 -5.28 5.56 -19.57
C GLU A 259 -4.58 6.56 -20.50
N TYR A 260 -5.03 7.81 -20.40
CA TYR A 260 -4.44 8.96 -21.07
C TYR A 260 -4.24 10.11 -20.10
N LEU A 261 -3.05 10.69 -20.10
CA LEU A 261 -2.77 11.96 -19.43
C LEU A 261 -2.76 13.07 -20.48
N PHE A 262 -3.73 13.99 -20.38
CA PHE A 262 -3.89 15.11 -21.33
C PHE A 262 -3.78 14.65 -22.79
N GLY A 263 -4.48 13.57 -23.15
CA GLY A 263 -4.53 13.02 -24.51
C GLY A 263 -3.32 12.16 -24.90
N ARG A 264 -2.26 12.10 -24.09
CA ARG A 264 -1.12 11.19 -24.31
C ARG A 264 -1.35 9.86 -23.61
N ARG A 265 -1.17 8.76 -24.34
CA ARG A 265 -1.27 7.40 -23.81
C ARG A 265 -0.25 7.19 -22.69
N ILE A 266 -0.68 6.60 -21.58
CA ILE A 266 0.21 6.17 -20.50
C ILE A 266 0.59 4.70 -20.74
N ASN A 267 1.89 4.42 -20.84
CA ASN A 267 2.38 3.08 -21.12
C ASN A 267 2.78 2.31 -19.86
N GLY A 268 3.09 3.00 -18.76
CA GLY A 268 3.43 2.35 -17.49
C GLY A 268 3.01 3.17 -16.29
N PHE A 269 2.62 2.49 -15.21
CA PHE A 269 2.12 3.11 -14.00
C PHE A 269 2.71 2.44 -12.75
N VAL A 270 3.33 3.21 -11.88
CA VAL A 270 3.79 2.75 -10.57
C VAL A 270 2.92 3.38 -9.50
N ASN A 271 2.24 2.52 -8.74
CA ASN A 271 1.33 2.75 -7.61
C ASN A 271 -0.10 2.24 -7.87
N ASP A 272 -0.32 1.05 -7.36
CA ASP A 272 -1.54 0.25 -7.31
C ASP A 272 -2.78 1.07 -6.90
N ARG A 273 -2.64 1.97 -5.90
CA ARG A 273 -3.75 2.76 -5.36
C ARG A 273 -4.30 3.74 -6.37
N ALA A 274 -3.45 4.30 -7.21
CA ALA A 274 -3.89 5.25 -8.20
C ALA A 274 -4.61 4.57 -9.36
N ALA A 275 -4.11 3.44 -9.87
CA ALA A 275 -4.84 2.63 -10.85
C ALA A 275 -6.25 2.27 -10.34
N PHE A 276 -6.37 1.84 -9.07
CA PHE A 276 -7.65 1.60 -8.42
C PHE A 276 -8.54 2.86 -8.36
N ASN A 277 -7.99 3.98 -7.88
CA ASN A 277 -8.72 5.23 -7.75
C ASN A 277 -9.16 5.80 -9.10
N LEU A 278 -8.36 5.63 -10.17
CA LEU A 278 -8.72 6.04 -11.52
C LEU A 278 -9.95 5.29 -12.00
N SER A 279 -9.92 3.96 -11.85
CA SER A 279 -11.01 3.08 -12.25
C SER A 279 -12.32 3.45 -11.53
N LYS A 280 -12.25 3.71 -10.22
CA LYS A 280 -13.38 4.15 -9.41
C LYS A 280 -13.89 5.55 -9.80
N LYS A 281 -12.99 6.51 -9.99
CA LYS A 281 -13.35 7.90 -10.36
C LYS A 281 -14.07 7.95 -11.71
N GLU A 282 -13.51 7.26 -12.70
CA GLU A 282 -14.03 7.25 -14.08
C GLU A 282 -15.20 6.27 -14.27
N ASN A 283 -15.50 5.43 -13.26
CA ASN A 283 -16.45 4.32 -13.34
C ASN A 283 -16.20 3.44 -14.58
N LYS A 284 -14.93 3.10 -14.81
CA LYS A 284 -14.46 2.34 -15.97
C LYS A 284 -13.40 1.34 -15.53
N THR A 285 -13.40 0.16 -16.14
CA THR A 285 -12.39 -0.88 -15.88
C THR A 285 -11.14 -0.62 -16.69
N LEU A 286 -9.98 -0.78 -16.05
CA LEU A 286 -8.68 -0.77 -16.72
C LEU A 286 -8.47 -2.11 -17.45
N ASP A 287 -7.93 -2.04 -18.66
CA ASP A 287 -7.56 -3.23 -19.42
C ASP A 287 -6.07 -3.52 -19.22
N TYR A 288 -5.78 -4.51 -18.38
CA TYR A 288 -4.41 -4.89 -18.02
C TYR A 288 -3.60 -5.47 -19.19
N LYS A 289 -4.24 -5.76 -20.33
CA LYS A 289 -3.54 -6.10 -21.58
C LYS A 289 -3.08 -4.87 -22.36
N LYS A 290 -3.66 -3.70 -22.07
CA LYS A 290 -3.30 -2.42 -22.73
C LYS A 290 -2.40 -1.56 -21.86
N THR A 291 -2.51 -1.69 -20.55
CA THR A 291 -1.76 -0.89 -19.58
C THR A 291 -0.89 -1.76 -18.68
N HIS A 292 0.34 -1.29 -18.48
CA HIS A 292 1.34 -1.92 -17.62
C HIS A 292 1.30 -1.29 -16.22
N VAL A 293 0.34 -1.71 -15.41
CA VAL A 293 0.33 -1.41 -13.98
C VAL A 293 1.39 -2.27 -13.32
N MET A 294 2.40 -1.63 -12.71
CA MET A 294 3.48 -2.33 -12.05
C MET A 294 2.99 -2.83 -10.69
N ASN A 295 2.72 -4.15 -10.62
CA ASN A 295 1.78 -4.88 -9.76
C ASN A 295 0.33 -4.91 -10.29
N ILE A 296 -0.02 -6.02 -10.93
CA ILE A 296 -1.39 -6.29 -11.37
C ILE A 296 -2.32 -6.65 -10.18
N THR A 297 -1.77 -7.06 -9.04
CA THR A 297 -2.50 -7.33 -7.79
C THR A 297 -2.89 -6.05 -7.03
N PHE A 298 -3.14 -4.96 -7.77
CA PHE A 298 -3.38 -3.65 -7.17
C PHE A 298 -4.72 -3.55 -6.46
N GLU A 299 -5.69 -4.40 -6.80
CA GLU A 299 -6.98 -4.42 -6.12
C GLU A 299 -6.78 -4.84 -4.65
N GLU A 300 -6.09 -5.95 -4.39
CA GLU A 300 -5.70 -6.34 -3.04
C GLU A 300 -4.74 -5.32 -2.41
N GLY A 301 -3.90 -4.66 -3.22
CA GLY A 301 -3.00 -3.58 -2.82
C GLY A 301 -3.69 -2.31 -2.29
N ALA A 302 -4.91 -2.03 -2.76
CA ALA A 302 -5.65 -0.79 -2.50
C ALA A 302 -6.93 -1.00 -1.66
N ASN A 303 -7.56 -2.16 -1.77
CA ASN A 303 -8.81 -2.53 -1.13
C ASN A 303 -8.58 -3.60 -0.06
N LYS A 304 -8.71 -3.19 1.21
CA LYS A 304 -8.53 -4.04 2.39
C LYS A 304 -9.49 -5.24 2.40
N LEU A 305 -10.73 -5.05 1.95
CA LEU A 305 -11.70 -6.14 1.86
C LEU A 305 -11.30 -7.14 0.78
N SER A 306 -10.89 -6.68 -0.41
CA SER A 306 -10.41 -7.57 -1.49
C SER A 306 -9.20 -8.41 -1.03
N ALA A 307 -8.26 -7.81 -0.29
CA ALA A 307 -7.13 -8.54 0.30
C ALA A 307 -7.57 -9.63 1.30
N PHE A 308 -8.54 -9.33 2.17
CA PHE A 308 -9.06 -10.30 3.15
C PHE A 308 -9.83 -11.44 2.47
N LEU A 309 -10.65 -11.14 1.46
CA LEU A 309 -11.35 -12.15 0.66
C LEU A 309 -10.36 -13.05 -0.09
N ALA A 310 -9.32 -12.47 -0.70
CA ALA A 310 -8.28 -13.27 -1.36
C ALA A 310 -7.52 -14.18 -0.39
N ARG A 311 -7.24 -13.72 0.83
CA ARG A 311 -6.60 -14.54 1.87
C ARG A 311 -7.51 -15.68 2.36
N GLU A 312 -8.81 -15.47 2.48
CA GLU A 312 -9.78 -16.52 2.84
C GLU A 312 -9.87 -17.59 1.75
N GLU A 313 -9.90 -17.17 0.49
CA GLU A 313 -9.88 -18.08 -0.66
C GLU A 313 -8.58 -18.87 -0.73
N PHE A 314 -7.43 -18.19 -0.53
CA PHE A 314 -6.13 -18.84 -0.47
C PHE A 314 -6.04 -19.85 0.68
N HIS A 315 -6.54 -19.51 1.87
CA HIS A 315 -6.56 -20.42 3.03
C HIS A 315 -7.20 -21.78 2.70
N SER A 316 -8.20 -21.80 1.82
CA SER A 316 -8.91 -23.01 1.39
C SER A 316 -8.23 -23.78 0.25
N SER A 317 -7.22 -23.17 -0.41
CA SER A 317 -6.55 -23.67 -1.61
C SER A 317 -5.61 -24.85 -1.33
N THR A 318 -5.25 -25.58 -2.40
CA THR A 318 -4.22 -26.63 -2.34
C THR A 318 -2.83 -26.04 -2.07
N ASP A 319 -2.53 -24.86 -2.61
CA ASP A 319 -1.26 -24.16 -2.40
C ASP A 319 -1.04 -23.85 -0.90
N ALA A 320 -2.05 -23.32 -0.20
CA ALA A 320 -1.96 -23.07 1.25
C ALA A 320 -1.80 -24.37 2.06
N LYS A 321 -2.55 -25.42 1.71
CA LYS A 321 -2.45 -26.73 2.39
C LYS A 321 -1.08 -27.38 2.23
N SER A 322 -0.31 -27.00 1.20
CA SER A 322 1.04 -27.51 0.95
C SER A 322 2.16 -26.83 1.77
N LEU A 323 1.85 -25.72 2.44
CA LEU A 323 2.85 -24.92 3.17
C LEU A 323 3.63 -25.72 4.24
N PRO A 324 3.00 -26.57 5.08
CA PRO A 324 3.73 -27.38 6.06
C PRO A 324 4.73 -28.35 5.41
N ASP A 325 4.34 -29.01 4.32
CA ASP A 325 5.22 -29.94 3.61
C ASP A 325 6.38 -29.21 2.93
N LEU A 326 6.11 -28.03 2.36
CA LEU A 326 7.12 -27.19 1.74
C LEU A 326 8.13 -26.67 2.77
N ALA A 327 7.67 -26.24 3.94
CA ALA A 327 8.53 -25.84 5.06
C ALA A 327 9.40 -26.99 5.55
N LYS A 328 8.80 -28.18 5.72
CA LYS A 328 9.52 -29.39 6.12
C LYS A 328 10.62 -29.75 5.12
N LYS A 329 10.34 -29.68 3.80
CA LYS A 329 11.35 -29.89 2.75
C LYS A 329 12.48 -28.86 2.79
N ARG A 330 12.21 -27.66 3.31
CA ARG A 330 13.19 -26.58 3.53
C ARG A 330 13.83 -26.61 4.91
N GLY A 331 13.54 -27.62 5.73
CA GLY A 331 14.20 -27.87 7.01
C GLY A 331 13.73 -26.99 8.17
N PHE A 332 12.46 -26.56 8.20
CA PHE A 332 11.90 -25.81 9.32
C PHE A 332 10.45 -26.19 9.63
N ILE A 333 9.99 -25.87 10.84
CA ILE A 333 8.61 -26.14 11.27
C ILE A 333 7.72 -24.99 10.78
N TYR A 334 6.63 -25.32 10.09
CA TYR A 334 5.65 -24.33 9.68
C TYR A 334 4.75 -23.94 10.86
N ASP A 335 4.89 -22.69 11.31
CA ASP A 335 4.02 -22.02 12.26
C ASP A 335 3.95 -20.54 11.88
N ALA A 336 2.94 -20.16 11.10
CA ALA A 336 2.72 -18.75 10.75
C ALA A 336 2.00 -17.98 11.87
N CYS A 337 1.86 -18.54 13.08
CA CYS A 337 1.21 -17.94 14.23
C CYS A 337 -0.17 -17.34 13.86
N GLY A 338 -0.92 -18.16 13.13
CA GLY A 338 -2.28 -17.85 12.71
C GLY A 338 -2.43 -16.82 11.59
N LEU A 339 -1.36 -16.23 11.10
CA LEU A 339 -1.40 -15.29 9.97
C LEU A 339 -2.11 -15.88 8.74
N ASP A 340 -2.07 -17.20 8.60
CA ASP A 340 -2.58 -17.97 7.47
C ASP A 340 -4.04 -18.41 7.58
N LYS A 341 -4.73 -18.06 8.66
CA LYS A 341 -6.16 -18.38 8.84
C LYS A 341 -6.99 -17.12 8.96
N ILE A 342 -8.05 -17.06 8.18
CA ILE A 342 -9.02 -15.97 8.19
C ILE A 342 -10.37 -16.46 7.68
N TYR A 343 -11.46 -15.94 8.25
CA TYR A 343 -12.80 -16.47 7.98
C TYR A 343 -13.78 -15.35 7.62
N HIS A 344 -14.45 -15.47 6.48
CA HIS A 344 -15.44 -14.50 6.04
C HIS A 344 -16.83 -14.88 6.58
N PHE A 345 -17.47 -13.95 7.28
CA PHE A 345 -18.83 -14.14 7.78
C PHE A 345 -19.88 -13.90 6.68
N LYS A 346 -20.47 -14.97 6.11
CA LYS A 346 -21.46 -14.90 5.03
C LYS A 346 -22.90 -14.87 5.57
N LYS A 347 -23.74 -14.01 4.98
CA LYS A 347 -25.13 -13.68 5.37
C LYS A 347 -26.07 -14.86 5.70
N ASN A 348 -25.86 -16.03 5.09
CA ASN A 348 -26.78 -17.18 5.15
C ASN A 348 -26.24 -18.35 5.98
N GLU A 349 -25.06 -18.21 6.59
CA GLU A 349 -24.58 -19.19 7.56
C GLU A 349 -25.33 -18.91 8.87
N GLY A 350 -26.45 -19.61 9.06
CA GLY A 350 -27.24 -19.57 10.29
C GLY A 350 -26.30 -19.62 11.49
N GLY A 351 -26.49 -18.68 12.43
CA GLY A 351 -25.45 -18.24 13.36
C GLY A 351 -24.60 -19.38 13.89
N LEU A 352 -23.27 -19.26 13.76
CA LEU A 352 -22.26 -20.19 14.27
C LEU A 352 -22.83 -21.59 14.53
N SER A 353 -23.14 -22.35 13.48
CA SER A 353 -23.13 -23.80 13.66
C SER A 353 -21.67 -24.16 13.90
N PHE A 354 -21.21 -24.10 15.15
CA PHE A 354 -19.98 -24.73 15.58
C PHE A 354 -20.09 -26.16 15.06
N GLY A 355 -19.34 -26.48 14.00
CA GLY A 355 -19.42 -27.78 13.36
C GLY A 355 -19.26 -28.84 14.43
N SER A 356 -20.18 -29.79 14.48
CA SER A 356 -20.37 -30.79 15.54
C SER A 356 -19.19 -31.75 15.77
N ASN A 357 -18.01 -31.47 15.21
CA ASN A 357 -16.85 -32.35 15.18
C ASN A 357 -15.57 -31.71 15.77
N ILE A 358 -15.66 -30.54 16.43
CA ILE A 358 -14.50 -29.95 17.09
C ILE A 358 -14.79 -29.83 18.59
N SER A 359 -14.05 -30.61 19.38
CA SER A 359 -13.93 -30.42 20.83
C SER A 359 -13.14 -29.13 21.03
N TYR A 360 -13.82 -28.03 21.34
CA TYR A 360 -13.16 -26.75 21.55
C TYR A 360 -12.86 -26.55 23.04
N ASN A 361 -11.61 -26.25 23.36
CA ASN A 361 -11.29 -25.50 24.57
C ASN A 361 -11.59 -24.00 24.34
N ASP A 362 -11.60 -23.19 25.41
CA ASP A 362 -11.93 -21.76 25.32
C ASP A 362 -10.98 -20.96 24.39
N LEU A 363 -9.73 -21.41 24.23
CA LEU A 363 -8.75 -20.78 23.33
C LEU A 363 -9.14 -20.91 21.88
N ASP A 364 -9.53 -22.10 21.44
CA ASP A 364 -9.84 -22.36 20.04
C ASP A 364 -11.07 -21.56 19.59
N VAL A 365 -12.05 -21.37 20.48
CA VAL A 365 -13.21 -20.50 20.22
C VAL A 365 -12.80 -19.03 20.15
N ALA A 366 -12.00 -18.55 21.10
CA ALA A 366 -11.53 -17.16 21.12
C ALA A 366 -10.64 -16.85 19.90
N ASP A 367 -9.75 -17.78 19.55
CA ASP A 367 -8.88 -17.74 18.38
C ASP A 367 -9.69 -17.63 17.09
N TYR A 368 -10.67 -18.51 16.92
CA TYR A 368 -11.55 -18.51 15.77
C TYR A 368 -12.34 -17.18 15.65
N ARG A 369 -12.86 -16.67 16.77
CA ARG A 369 -13.60 -15.39 16.82
C ARG A 369 -12.76 -14.19 16.38
N MET A 370 -11.47 -14.15 16.74
CA MET A 370 -10.58 -13.03 16.40
C MET A 370 -10.13 -13.01 14.94
N ARG A 371 -10.41 -14.07 14.17
CA ARG A 371 -10.03 -14.23 12.76
C ARG A 371 -11.17 -13.93 11.79
N TYR A 372 -12.35 -13.56 12.30
CA TYR A 372 -13.48 -13.22 11.46
C TYR A 372 -13.34 -11.85 10.80
N PHE A 373 -13.95 -11.73 9.62
CA PHE A 373 -14.23 -10.45 9.02
C PHE A 373 -15.53 -10.46 8.23
N ARG A 374 -15.97 -9.25 7.87
CA ARG A 374 -17.10 -9.02 6.98
C ARG A 374 -16.84 -7.83 6.06
N GLY A 375 -17.41 -7.87 4.86
CA GLY A 375 -17.51 -6.72 3.98
C GLY A 375 -18.82 -5.97 4.15
N VAL A 376 -18.76 -4.63 4.09
CA VAL A 376 -19.93 -3.78 3.88
C VAL A 376 -19.70 -2.95 2.63
N THR A 377 -20.56 -3.11 1.62
CA THR A 377 -20.47 -2.40 0.34
C THR A 377 -21.28 -1.10 0.34
N GLU A 378 -21.11 -0.28 -0.70
CA GLU A 378 -21.91 0.94 -0.86
C GLU A 378 -23.41 0.62 -0.99
N ASP A 379 -23.75 -0.49 -1.67
CA ASP A 379 -25.13 -0.96 -1.83
C ASP A 379 -25.78 -1.39 -0.51
N ASP A 380 -24.99 -1.96 0.41
CA ASP A 380 -25.48 -2.29 1.75
C ASP A 380 -25.81 -1.03 2.58
N GLY A 381 -25.05 0.04 2.33
CA GLY A 381 -25.16 1.33 3.01
C GLY A 381 -25.12 1.23 4.53
N ILE A 382 -25.75 2.21 5.20
CA ILE A 382 -25.78 2.26 6.67
C ILE A 382 -26.48 1.04 7.29
N ASN A 383 -27.44 0.44 6.58
CA ASN A 383 -28.19 -0.71 7.08
C ASN A 383 -27.29 -1.94 7.17
N GLY A 384 -26.37 -2.10 6.21
CA GLY A 384 -25.30 -3.11 6.28
C GLY A 384 -24.35 -2.89 7.45
N VAL A 385 -23.98 -1.63 7.71
CA VAL A 385 -23.14 -1.26 8.87
C VAL A 385 -23.83 -1.67 10.17
N MET A 386 -25.08 -1.24 10.39
CA MET A 386 -25.81 -1.53 11.62
C MET A 386 -26.08 -3.03 11.80
N ARG A 387 -26.37 -3.75 10.71
CA ARG A 387 -26.51 -5.20 10.75
C ARG A 387 -25.21 -5.89 11.17
N THR A 388 -24.08 -5.45 10.60
CA THR A 388 -22.77 -5.98 10.97
C THR A 388 -22.44 -5.72 12.44
N LEU A 389 -22.82 -4.55 12.96
CA LEU A 389 -22.72 -4.26 14.39
C LEU A 389 -23.54 -5.26 15.22
N THR A 390 -24.80 -5.51 14.87
CA THR A 390 -25.65 -6.50 15.55
C THR A 390 -25.01 -7.89 15.53
N ASP A 391 -24.52 -8.32 14.37
CA ASP A 391 -23.92 -9.65 14.22
C ASP A 391 -22.67 -9.80 15.10
N PHE A 392 -21.78 -8.80 15.11
CA PHE A 392 -20.60 -8.83 16.00
C PHE A 392 -20.97 -8.76 17.49
N LYS A 393 -21.99 -7.97 17.87
CA LYS A 393 -22.50 -7.91 19.25
C LYS A 393 -23.05 -9.27 19.71
N ASN A 394 -23.77 -9.98 18.84
CA ASN A 394 -24.28 -11.33 19.14
C ASN A 394 -23.15 -12.34 19.37
N LEU A 395 -21.97 -12.09 18.81
CA LEU A 395 -20.76 -12.89 19.04
C LEU A 395 -19.94 -12.45 20.27
N GLY A 396 -20.35 -11.36 20.94
CA GLY A 396 -19.59 -10.75 22.02
C GLY A 396 -18.29 -10.10 21.56
N ILE A 397 -18.23 -9.65 20.29
CA ILE A 397 -17.04 -9.06 19.69
C ILE A 397 -17.28 -7.58 19.42
N ASN A 398 -16.29 -6.73 19.73
CA ASN A 398 -16.34 -5.33 19.34
C ASN A 398 -15.88 -5.15 17.88
N PRO A 399 -16.71 -4.62 16.95
CA PRO A 399 -16.31 -4.43 15.56
C PRO A 399 -15.48 -3.16 15.34
N LEU A 400 -14.51 -3.28 14.44
CA LEU A 400 -13.68 -2.21 13.89
C LEU A 400 -13.91 -2.11 12.38
N TYR A 401 -14.34 -0.94 11.92
CA TYR A 401 -14.65 -0.66 10.52
C TYR A 401 -13.46 0.07 9.88
N LYS A 402 -12.89 -0.52 8.83
CA LYS A 402 -11.77 0.03 8.07
C LYS A 402 -12.21 0.35 6.64
N PRO A 403 -12.24 1.63 6.23
CA PRO A 403 -12.65 2.02 4.89
C PRO A 403 -11.61 1.61 3.83
N SER A 404 -12.07 1.49 2.59
CA SER A 404 -11.23 1.38 1.40
C SER A 404 -10.87 2.76 0.84
N GLY A 405 -9.75 2.83 0.12
CA GLY A 405 -9.32 4.06 -0.56
C GLY A 405 -8.80 5.16 0.37
N THR A 406 -8.57 4.88 1.66
CA THR A 406 -7.98 5.84 2.62
C THR A 406 -6.55 5.45 3.02
N GLY A 407 -5.84 6.37 3.67
CA GLY A 407 -4.48 6.16 4.19
C GLY A 407 -4.29 6.72 5.61
N GLN A 408 -3.14 6.43 6.23
CA GLN A 408 -2.74 6.94 7.56
C GLN A 408 -3.72 6.63 8.71
N GLY A 409 -4.49 5.56 8.59
CA GLY A 409 -5.52 5.19 9.58
C GLY A 409 -6.76 6.09 9.59
N LYS A 410 -6.86 7.05 8.67
CA LYS A 410 -8.00 7.97 8.57
C LYS A 410 -9.26 7.21 8.16
N GLY A 411 -10.36 7.50 8.86
CA GLY A 411 -11.66 6.91 8.60
C GLY A 411 -11.91 5.56 9.28
N ILE A 412 -10.92 5.00 9.98
CA ILE A 412 -11.13 3.81 10.82
C ILE A 412 -12.00 4.20 12.01
N ILE A 413 -13.06 3.44 12.26
CA ILE A 413 -14.02 3.71 13.34
C ILE A 413 -14.42 2.41 14.05
N GLY A 414 -14.40 2.42 15.38
CA GLY A 414 -14.89 1.33 16.23
C GLY A 414 -16.19 1.70 16.92
N TYR A 415 -16.94 0.67 17.34
CA TYR A 415 -18.07 0.85 18.25
C TYR A 415 -17.55 1.00 19.69
N ASN A 416 -18.09 1.98 20.41
CA ASN A 416 -17.68 2.21 21.80
C ASN A 416 -18.52 1.34 22.74
N PRO A 417 -17.92 0.62 23.71
CA PRO A 417 -18.67 -0.14 24.69
C PRO A 417 -19.71 0.73 25.42
N GLY A 418 -20.97 0.30 25.41
CA GLY A 418 -22.09 1.03 26.04
C GLY A 418 -22.67 2.20 25.21
N GLU A 419 -22.13 2.51 24.04
CA GLU A 419 -22.68 3.56 23.15
C GLU A 419 -24.05 3.15 22.58
N LEU A 420 -25.02 4.06 22.54
CA LEU A 420 -26.30 3.81 21.86
C LEU A 420 -26.08 3.62 20.36
N GLU A 421 -26.79 2.67 19.74
CA GLU A 421 -26.66 2.38 18.31
C GLU A 421 -26.94 3.60 17.42
N ALA A 422 -27.86 4.48 17.85
CA ALA A 422 -28.15 5.74 17.17
C ALA A 422 -26.94 6.70 17.15
N ASN A 423 -26.16 6.74 18.24
CA ASN A 423 -24.96 7.58 18.34
C ASN A 423 -23.85 7.03 17.43
N PHE A 424 -23.63 5.72 17.45
CA PHE A 424 -22.67 5.10 16.54
C PHE A 424 -23.03 5.35 15.07
N LYS A 425 -24.33 5.19 14.72
CA LYS A 425 -24.84 5.48 13.38
C LYS A 425 -24.55 6.93 12.97
N HIS A 426 -24.76 7.89 13.86
CA HIS A 426 -24.47 9.29 13.62
C HIS A 426 -22.97 9.54 13.38
N ARG A 427 -22.09 9.07 14.27
CA ARG A 427 -20.62 9.19 14.10
C ARG A 427 -20.13 8.52 12.82
N PHE A 428 -20.75 7.41 12.42
CA PHE A 428 -20.40 6.72 11.18
C PHE A 428 -20.70 7.58 9.94
N TYR A 429 -21.83 8.30 9.92
CA TYR A 429 -22.16 9.23 8.83
C TYR A 429 -21.16 10.38 8.76
N GLU A 430 -20.87 11.03 9.88
CA GLU A 430 -19.90 12.12 9.94
C GLU A 430 -18.52 11.65 9.46
N ASN A 431 -18.12 10.44 9.86
CA ASN A 431 -16.88 9.82 9.42
C ASN A 431 -16.87 9.56 7.90
N LEU A 432 -17.97 9.07 7.33
CA LEU A 432 -18.08 8.86 5.88
C LEU A 432 -18.00 10.17 5.09
N ASP A 433 -18.66 11.23 5.57
CA ASP A 433 -18.62 12.55 4.93
C ASP A 433 -17.23 13.16 5.01
N LYS A 434 -16.54 13.01 6.15
CA LYS A 434 -15.14 13.40 6.30
C LYS A 434 -14.23 12.65 5.33
N ILE A 435 -14.38 11.33 5.19
CA ILE A 435 -13.60 10.52 4.23
C ILE A 435 -13.82 11.03 2.81
N LYS A 436 -15.08 11.24 2.40
CA LYS A 436 -15.41 11.74 1.05
C LYS A 436 -14.81 13.11 0.77
N LYS A 437 -14.82 14.01 1.77
CA LYS A 437 -14.21 15.33 1.66
C LYS A 437 -12.68 15.24 1.54
N GLU A 438 -12.04 14.40 2.34
CA GLU A 438 -10.58 14.28 2.38
C GLU A 438 -9.98 13.47 1.24
N PHE A 439 -10.63 12.41 0.76
CA PHE A 439 -10.05 11.47 -0.21
C PHE A 439 -10.77 11.47 -1.56
N GLY A 440 -11.89 12.20 -1.67
CA GLY A 440 -12.66 12.34 -2.89
C GLY A 440 -13.65 11.20 -3.14
N LYS A 441 -14.22 11.20 -4.35
CA LYS A 441 -15.22 10.22 -4.78
C LYS A 441 -14.57 8.84 -4.94
N GLY A 442 -15.14 7.83 -4.30
CA GLY A 442 -14.66 6.44 -4.34
C GLY A 442 -13.91 5.97 -3.09
N ALA A 443 -13.64 6.86 -2.13
CA ALA A 443 -13.12 6.49 -0.81
C ALA A 443 -14.25 6.23 0.20
N GLY A 444 -14.00 5.37 1.18
CA GLY A 444 -14.98 4.93 2.17
C GLY A 444 -15.37 3.48 1.96
N TYR A 445 -16.43 3.24 1.18
CA TYR A 445 -16.86 1.88 0.84
C TYR A 445 -15.93 1.20 -0.20
N PRO A 446 -15.82 -0.13 -0.17
CA PRO A 446 -16.34 -1.03 0.85
C PRO A 446 -15.55 -0.90 2.17
N PHE A 447 -16.22 -1.16 3.30
CA PHE A 447 -15.55 -1.29 4.59
C PHE A 447 -15.21 -2.77 4.84
N LEU A 448 -13.98 -2.99 5.30
CA LEU A 448 -13.60 -4.21 5.99
C LEU A 448 -14.00 -4.06 7.47
N VAL A 449 -14.76 -5.01 7.99
CA VAL A 449 -15.14 -5.07 9.40
C VAL A 449 -14.47 -6.27 10.06
N MET A 450 -13.72 -6.02 11.12
CA MET A 450 -12.96 -7.05 11.84
C MET A 450 -13.03 -6.80 13.36
N PRO A 451 -12.70 -7.80 14.21
CA PRO A 451 -12.59 -7.60 15.65
C PRO A 451 -11.58 -6.52 16.02
N VAL A 452 -11.87 -5.75 17.08
CA VAL A 452 -10.84 -4.98 17.79
C VAL A 452 -9.88 -5.97 18.47
N LEU A 453 -8.60 -5.93 18.08
CA LEU A 453 -7.58 -6.85 18.56
C LEU A 453 -6.88 -6.30 19.81
N ASN A 454 -6.53 -7.19 20.74
CA ASN A 454 -5.70 -6.86 21.90
C ASN A 454 -4.22 -6.81 21.48
N LEU A 455 -3.77 -5.64 21.01
CA LEU A 455 -2.48 -5.48 20.35
C LEU A 455 -1.30 -5.82 21.26
N ALA A 456 -0.29 -6.48 20.67
CA ALA A 456 0.94 -6.83 21.36
C ALA A 456 1.79 -5.58 21.63
N LYS A 457 2.62 -5.66 22.67
CA LYS A 457 3.43 -4.54 23.16
C LYS A 457 4.86 -4.97 23.41
N THR A 458 5.79 -4.04 23.23
CA THR A 458 7.18 -4.19 23.66
C THR A 458 7.27 -4.09 25.19
N ASP A 459 8.44 -4.43 25.76
CA ASP A 459 8.74 -4.25 27.19
C ASP A 459 8.61 -2.79 27.67
N LEU A 460 8.65 -1.83 26.75
CA LEU A 460 8.47 -0.41 27.02
C LEU A 460 7.01 0.06 26.94
N ASN A 461 6.06 -0.87 26.81
CA ASN A 461 4.63 -0.60 26.63
C ASN A 461 4.33 0.21 25.35
N GLU A 462 5.06 -0.08 24.27
CA GLU A 462 4.81 0.45 22.94
C GLU A 462 4.07 -0.61 22.12
N VAL A 463 2.95 -0.27 21.50
CA VAL A 463 2.27 -1.18 20.57
C VAL A 463 3.09 -1.24 19.29
N TYR A 464 3.15 -2.41 18.65
CA TYR A 464 3.92 -2.59 17.43
C TYR A 464 3.22 -3.43 16.38
N ASP A 465 3.60 -3.15 15.12
CA ASP A 465 3.32 -3.97 13.95
C ASP A 465 4.63 -4.34 13.27
N MET A 466 4.61 -5.43 12.52
CA MET A 466 5.70 -5.80 11.61
C MET A 466 5.33 -5.43 10.18
N ARG A 467 6.33 -5.06 9.39
CA ARG A 467 6.22 -4.96 7.94
C ARG A 467 7.13 -5.98 7.29
N PHE A 468 6.61 -6.64 6.27
CA PHE A 468 7.37 -7.49 5.35
C PHE A 468 7.46 -6.79 4.00
N VAL A 469 8.26 -7.37 3.11
CA VAL A 469 8.25 -7.01 1.69
C VAL A 469 8.24 -8.29 0.87
N ILE A 470 7.27 -8.40 -0.02
CA ILE A 470 7.24 -9.41 -1.07
C ILE A 470 7.80 -8.74 -2.32
N TYR A 471 8.69 -9.39 -3.04
CA TYR A 471 9.25 -8.84 -4.27
C TYR A 471 9.67 -9.92 -5.25
N LYS A 472 9.80 -9.50 -6.49
CA LYS A 472 10.35 -10.31 -7.57
C LYS A 472 11.86 -10.13 -7.64
N LYS A 473 12.57 -11.23 -7.87
CA LYS A 473 13.98 -11.26 -8.21
C LYS A 473 14.16 -11.97 -9.54
N ILE A 474 15.12 -11.50 -10.33
CA ILE A 474 15.52 -12.14 -11.59
C ILE A 474 16.94 -12.62 -11.38
N ASN A 475 17.14 -13.93 -11.46
CA ASN A 475 18.47 -14.50 -11.29
C ASN A 475 19.31 -14.35 -12.57
N ILE A 476 20.59 -14.71 -12.49
CA ILE A 476 21.54 -14.63 -13.62
C ILE A 476 21.11 -15.46 -14.85
N SER A 477 20.30 -16.51 -14.66
CA SER A 477 19.78 -17.33 -15.77
C SER A 477 18.50 -16.76 -16.38
N GLY A 478 18.04 -15.59 -15.92
CA GLY A 478 16.79 -14.97 -16.35
C GLY A 478 15.53 -15.57 -15.73
N ARG A 479 15.66 -16.55 -14.83
CA ARG A 479 14.52 -17.12 -14.09
C ARG A 479 14.04 -16.09 -13.08
N SER A 480 12.74 -15.85 -13.10
CA SER A 480 12.08 -14.93 -12.16
C SER A 480 11.47 -15.71 -11.00
N THR A 481 11.69 -15.23 -9.79
CA THR A 481 11.20 -15.83 -8.55
C THR A 481 10.58 -14.76 -7.65
N ILE A 482 9.67 -15.18 -6.78
CA ILE A 482 9.02 -14.38 -5.73
C ILE A 482 9.71 -14.70 -4.42
N HIS A 483 10.00 -13.66 -3.64
CA HIS A 483 10.63 -13.75 -2.33
C HIS A 483 9.92 -12.86 -1.33
N THR A 484 10.02 -13.20 -0.05
CA THR A 484 9.59 -12.34 1.05
C THR A 484 10.67 -12.27 2.13
N ILE A 485 10.91 -11.06 2.65
CA ILE A 485 11.73 -10.87 3.85
C ILE A 485 10.97 -10.05 4.90
N PRO A 486 11.24 -10.25 6.21
CA PRO A 486 10.86 -9.26 7.20
C PRO A 486 11.60 -7.95 6.93
N LEU A 487 10.98 -6.81 7.22
CA LEU A 487 11.56 -5.50 6.94
C LEU A 487 11.80 -4.71 8.23
N ILE A 488 10.72 -4.30 8.90
CA ILE A 488 10.81 -3.44 10.08
C ILE A 488 9.72 -3.75 11.10
N ILE A 489 9.97 -3.38 12.35
CA ILE A 489 8.97 -3.17 13.37
C ILE A 489 8.60 -1.69 13.38
N LYS A 490 7.32 -1.39 13.25
CA LYS A 490 6.74 -0.06 13.43
C LYS A 490 6.19 0.01 14.85
N LYS A 491 6.69 0.91 15.68
CA LYS A 491 6.23 1.04 17.08
C LYS A 491 5.61 2.39 17.36
N THR A 492 4.63 2.42 18.24
CA THR A 492 4.05 3.66 18.77
C THR A 492 5.02 4.33 19.75
N PRO A 493 4.78 5.60 20.13
CA PRO A 493 5.29 6.12 21.39
C PRO A 493 4.83 5.24 22.57
N LYS A 494 5.53 5.34 23.71
CA LYS A 494 5.11 4.70 24.95
C LYS A 494 3.69 5.12 25.31
N ILE A 495 2.82 4.13 25.48
CA ILE A 495 1.40 4.36 25.79
C ILE A 495 1.27 4.59 27.30
N LYS A 496 0.56 5.65 27.68
CA LYS A 496 0.10 5.86 29.06
C LYS A 496 -1.18 5.07 29.32
N LYS A 497 -1.43 4.64 30.55
CA LYS A 497 -2.55 3.74 30.85
C LYS A 497 -3.90 4.38 30.49
N GLU A 498 -4.03 5.67 30.74
CA GLU A 498 -5.23 6.47 30.48
C GLU A 498 -5.55 6.53 28.98
N GLU A 499 -4.52 6.66 28.12
CA GLU A 499 -4.70 6.66 26.66
C GLU A 499 -5.24 5.30 26.13
N TYR A 500 -4.99 4.19 26.82
CA TYR A 500 -5.48 2.87 26.40
C TYR A 500 -6.96 2.69 26.64
N GLU A 501 -7.46 3.24 27.74
CA GLU A 501 -8.88 3.20 28.11
C GLU A 501 -9.69 4.16 27.23
N GLU A 502 -9.18 5.36 26.94
CA GLU A 502 -9.84 6.34 26.06
C GLU A 502 -10.01 5.88 24.60
N ASN A 503 -9.06 5.10 24.08
CA ASN A 503 -9.08 4.63 22.70
C ASN A 503 -9.81 3.29 22.50
N ASN A 504 -10.50 2.78 23.53
CA ASN A 504 -11.23 1.50 23.48
C ASN A 504 -10.38 0.34 22.96
N GLY A 505 -9.08 0.32 23.31
CA GLY A 505 -8.13 -0.71 22.90
C GLY A 505 -7.62 -0.63 21.46
N PHE A 506 -8.04 0.35 20.66
CA PHE A 506 -7.53 0.56 19.30
C PHE A 506 -6.33 1.53 19.28
N PHE A 507 -5.21 1.13 18.68
CA PHE A 507 -4.04 1.99 18.48
C PHE A 507 -3.56 1.97 17.03
N LEU A 508 -3.20 3.14 16.52
CA LEU A 508 -2.58 3.30 15.21
C LEU A 508 -1.06 3.15 15.30
N THR A 509 -0.56 2.04 14.78
CA THR A 509 0.86 1.67 14.57
C THR A 509 1.44 2.32 13.31
N ASN A 510 1.16 3.60 13.11
CA ASN A 510 1.60 4.37 11.95
C ASN A 510 2.76 5.30 12.31
N ILE A 511 3.87 5.19 11.57
CA ILE A 511 5.09 6.00 11.80
C ILE A 511 4.80 7.48 11.59
N THR A 512 4.14 7.86 10.49
CA THR A 512 3.79 9.27 10.21
C THR A 512 2.93 9.86 11.32
N HIS A 513 1.95 9.11 11.82
CA HIS A 513 1.14 9.53 12.96
C HIS A 513 1.99 9.73 14.22
N SER A 514 2.94 8.83 14.49
CA SER A 514 3.84 8.91 15.64
C SER A 514 4.80 10.12 15.57
N VAL A 515 5.32 10.41 14.38
CA VAL A 515 6.13 11.61 14.11
C VAL A 515 5.29 12.87 14.34
N LEU A 516 4.08 12.95 13.78
CA LEU A 516 3.20 14.11 13.96
C LEU A 516 2.81 14.31 15.43
N LYS A 517 2.53 13.23 16.18
CA LYS A 517 2.16 13.30 17.61
C LYS A 517 3.30 13.78 18.50
N THR A 518 4.55 13.45 18.17
CA THR A 518 5.69 13.64 19.09
C THR A 518 6.74 14.64 18.61
N GLY A 519 6.75 15.01 17.34
CA GLY A 519 7.80 15.80 16.71
C GLY A 519 9.15 15.06 16.56
N ARG A 520 9.25 13.79 16.96
CA ARG A 520 10.49 13.01 16.88
C ARG A 520 10.71 12.43 15.49
N PRO A 521 11.98 12.16 15.09
CA PRO A 521 12.29 11.50 13.84
C PRO A 521 11.59 10.14 13.68
N SER A 522 11.23 9.77 12.46
CA SER A 522 10.60 8.47 12.16
C SER A 522 11.48 7.26 12.46
N THR A 523 12.80 7.43 12.51
CA THR A 523 13.76 6.40 12.95
C THR A 523 13.54 5.98 14.40
N ASP A 524 13.05 6.86 15.28
CA ASP A 524 12.72 6.52 16.68
C ASP A 524 11.57 5.51 16.80
N PHE A 525 10.79 5.36 15.73
CA PHE A 525 9.59 4.52 15.66
C PHE A 525 9.79 3.30 14.75
N THR A 526 11.00 3.08 14.27
CA THR A 526 11.34 2.04 13.30
C THR A 526 12.48 1.19 13.86
N ILE A 527 12.32 -0.13 13.88
CA ILE A 527 13.39 -1.06 14.25
C ILE A 527 13.62 -2.02 13.07
N PRO A 528 14.86 -2.24 12.59
CA PRO A 528 15.15 -3.24 11.57
C PRO A 528 14.76 -4.65 12.05
N LEU A 529 14.06 -5.42 11.21
CA LEU A 529 13.53 -6.74 11.61
C LEU A 529 14.41 -7.91 11.16
N CYS A 530 15.30 -7.73 10.17
CA CYS A 530 16.36 -8.68 9.88
C CYS A 530 17.50 -8.55 10.89
N ARG A 531 17.23 -8.82 12.18
CA ARG A 531 18.25 -8.91 13.23
C ARG A 531 17.81 -9.86 14.34
N GLU A 532 18.73 -10.66 14.86
CA GLU A 532 18.46 -11.60 15.95
C GLU A 532 17.94 -10.93 17.22
N ASP A 533 18.53 -9.80 17.61
CA ASP A 533 18.14 -9.03 18.80
C ASP A 533 16.70 -8.49 18.68
N SER A 534 16.31 -8.08 17.47
CA SER A 534 15.00 -7.52 17.16
C SER A 534 13.93 -8.60 17.16
N LEU A 535 14.22 -9.79 16.64
CA LEU A 535 13.33 -10.96 16.75
C LEU A 535 13.11 -11.36 18.21
N LYS A 536 14.20 -11.44 19.00
CA LYS A 536 14.14 -11.74 20.44
C LYS A 536 13.30 -10.72 21.20
N LYS A 537 13.43 -9.43 20.88
CA LYS A 537 12.71 -8.33 21.53
C LYS A 537 11.18 -8.44 21.39
N ILE A 538 10.68 -9.04 20.32
CA ILE A 538 9.24 -9.24 20.11
C ILE A 538 8.80 -10.69 20.36
N GLY A 539 9.70 -11.54 20.86
CA GLY A 539 9.39 -12.91 21.24
C GLY A 539 9.02 -13.84 20.08
N ILE A 540 9.47 -13.53 18.85
CA ILE A 540 9.20 -14.36 17.67
C ILE A 540 10.42 -15.24 17.33
N THR A 541 10.17 -16.49 16.96
CA THR A 541 11.23 -17.41 16.54
C THR A 541 11.57 -17.24 15.06
N LYS A 542 12.76 -17.72 14.66
CA LYS A 542 13.14 -17.75 13.24
C LYS A 542 12.18 -18.58 12.40
N ASP A 543 11.74 -19.72 12.90
CA ASP A 543 10.84 -20.62 12.17
C ASP A 543 9.47 -19.98 11.91
N GLN A 544 8.99 -19.17 12.86
CA GLN A 544 7.77 -18.38 12.67
C GLN A 544 7.94 -17.31 11.59
N ILE A 545 9.05 -16.56 11.60
CA ILE A 545 9.35 -15.60 10.54
C ILE A 545 9.50 -16.28 9.17
N LYS A 546 10.22 -17.41 9.09
CA LYS A 546 10.33 -18.21 7.85
C LYS A 546 8.94 -18.61 7.35
N SER A 547 8.06 -19.04 8.25
CA SER A 547 6.69 -19.45 7.92
C SER A 547 5.87 -18.30 7.35
N MET A 548 5.96 -17.11 7.95
CA MET A 548 5.31 -15.90 7.43
C MET A 548 5.86 -15.49 6.05
N CYS A 549 7.18 -15.55 5.86
CA CYS A 549 7.81 -15.24 4.57
C CYS A 549 7.40 -16.24 3.47
N LEU A 550 7.35 -17.53 3.81
CA LEU A 550 6.88 -18.56 2.89
C LEU A 550 5.41 -18.37 2.55
N TYR A 551 4.55 -18.14 3.55
CA TYR A 551 3.13 -17.86 3.38
C TYR A 551 2.89 -16.74 2.38
N PHE A 552 3.55 -15.59 2.56
CA PHE A 552 3.38 -14.43 1.69
C PHE A 552 3.86 -14.67 0.25
N SER A 553 4.98 -15.36 0.06
CA SER A 553 5.49 -15.66 -1.28
C SER A 553 4.57 -16.62 -2.05
N VAL A 554 4.06 -17.65 -1.36
CA VAL A 554 3.10 -18.59 -1.95
C VAL A 554 1.75 -17.90 -2.21
N PHE A 555 1.29 -17.04 -1.30
CA PHE A 555 0.07 -16.27 -1.49
C PHE A 555 0.15 -15.36 -2.73
N GLN A 556 1.25 -14.63 -2.91
CA GLN A 556 1.46 -13.79 -4.08
C GLN A 556 1.55 -14.61 -5.37
N SER A 557 2.24 -15.76 -5.35
CA SER A 557 2.29 -16.67 -6.50
C SER A 557 0.90 -17.19 -6.86
N TRP A 558 0.10 -17.56 -5.84
CA TRP A 558 -1.28 -17.99 -6.00
C TRP A 558 -2.14 -16.89 -6.64
N LEU A 559 -2.08 -15.65 -6.16
CA LEU A 559 -2.81 -14.52 -6.74
C LEU A 559 -2.53 -14.36 -8.24
N LEU A 560 -1.25 -14.37 -8.62
CA LEU A 560 -0.81 -14.24 -10.01
C LEU A 560 -1.27 -15.43 -10.87
N LYS A 561 -1.29 -16.63 -10.31
CA LYS A 561 -1.70 -17.87 -10.99
C LYS A 561 -3.22 -18.02 -11.14
N THR A 562 -4.01 -17.52 -10.20
CA THR A 562 -5.47 -17.78 -10.17
C THR A 562 -6.31 -16.58 -10.55
N LYS A 563 -6.03 -15.39 -9.99
CA LYS A 563 -6.83 -14.18 -10.21
C LYS A 563 -6.35 -13.34 -11.38
N TYR A 564 -5.04 -13.36 -11.63
CA TYR A 564 -4.39 -12.50 -12.62
C TYR A 564 -3.66 -13.28 -13.71
N PHE A 565 -4.12 -14.50 -13.99
CA PHE A 565 -3.54 -15.33 -15.03
C PHE A 565 -3.62 -14.66 -16.41
N ARG A 566 -2.48 -14.56 -17.10
CA ARG A 566 -2.42 -14.13 -18.50
C ARG A 566 -2.35 -15.35 -19.40
N VAL A 567 -3.34 -15.48 -20.29
CA VAL A 567 -3.34 -16.46 -21.40
C VAL A 567 -2.40 -16.00 -22.51
#